data_AF-X1R443-F1
#
_entry.id   AF-X1R443-F1
#
_cell.length_a   1.000
_cell.length_b   1.000
_cell.length_c   1.000
_cell.angle_alpha   90.00
_cell.angle_beta   90.00
_cell.angle_gamma   90.00
#
_symmetry.space_group_name_H-M   'P 1'
#
loop_
_entity.id
_entity.type
_entity.pdbx_description
1 polymer ?
#
loop_
_entity_poly.entity_id
_entity_poly.type
_entity_poly.pdbx_seq_one_letter_code
_entity_poly.pdbx_strand_id
1 'polypeptide(L)'
;EAFAFPVTLNRDQKLIIEISDFYPNSSVTIRILAKSVYLRAHSLNSTTSGVTGLQFVYSEFGYGATPAGSTVGANTLTLPASGIYFYIEFMGDRTGDSLISWPGDYYVVVYGSNSGPASAINVLFDIQIKVDGPGEVLYNSFILIGVLIILIYLMVALISVLKANYLR
;
A
#
# COMPACT_ATOMS: atom_id res chain seq x y z
N GLU A 1 -20.54 -7.72 8.20
CA GLU A 1 -19.28 -7.56 8.96
C GLU A 1 -18.27 -6.79 8.12
N ALA A 2 -17.28 -6.14 8.73
CA ALA A 2 -16.25 -5.41 7.99
C ALA A 2 -15.09 -6.36 7.61
N PHE A 3 -14.60 -6.24 6.38
CA PHE A 3 -13.34 -6.86 5.96
C PHE A 3 -12.17 -6.05 6.51
N ALA A 4 -11.12 -6.74 6.96
CA ALA A 4 -9.91 -6.10 7.47
C ALA A 4 -8.67 -6.90 7.04
N PHE A 5 -7.71 -6.21 6.41
CA PHE A 5 -6.47 -6.81 5.92
C PHE A 5 -5.26 -6.13 6.57
N PRO A 6 -4.40 -6.87 7.29
CA PRO A 6 -3.20 -6.31 7.91
C PRO A 6 -2.12 -6.04 6.85
N VAL A 7 -1.42 -4.92 6.99
CA VAL A 7 -0.30 -4.51 6.13
C VAL A 7 0.80 -3.92 6.99
N THR A 8 2.06 -4.23 6.68
CA THR A 8 3.22 -3.58 7.29
C THR A 8 3.96 -2.78 6.21
N LEU A 9 4.26 -1.51 6.50
CA LEU A 9 5.08 -0.65 5.66
C LEU A 9 6.42 -0.40 6.32
N ASN A 10 7.51 -0.64 5.59
CA ASN A 10 8.84 -0.18 5.97
C ASN A 10 9.10 1.22 5.41
N ARG A 11 10.26 1.78 5.76
CA ARG A 11 10.72 3.06 5.23
C ARG A 11 10.72 3.07 3.71
N ASP A 12 10.22 4.18 3.16
CA ASP A 12 10.11 4.46 1.73
C ASP A 12 9.29 3.42 0.94
N GLN A 13 8.45 2.64 1.63
CA GLN A 13 7.43 1.81 0.99
C GLN A 13 6.10 2.55 0.91
N LYS A 14 5.36 2.23 -0.16
CA LYS A 14 3.99 2.68 -0.35
C LYS A 14 3.04 1.49 -0.45
N LEU A 15 1.85 1.69 0.05
CA LEU A 15 0.71 0.84 -0.15
C LEU A 15 -0.06 1.33 -1.36
N ILE A 16 -0.33 0.42 -2.29
CA ILE A 16 -1.21 0.62 -3.44
C ILE A 16 -2.45 -0.24 -3.19
N ILE A 17 -3.63 0.37 -3.25
CA ILE A 17 -4.90 -0.34 -3.13
C ILE A 17 -5.74 -0.05 -4.37
N GLU A 18 -6.22 -1.12 -4.99
CA GLU A 18 -7.13 -1.07 -6.11
C GLU A 18 -8.44 -1.69 -5.64
N ILE A 19 -9.55 -0.96 -5.74
CA ILE A 19 -10.84 -1.43 -5.24
C ILE A 19 -11.97 -1.08 -6.21
N SER A 20 -12.91 -2.00 -6.37
CA SER A 20 -14.12 -1.80 -7.16
C SER A 20 -15.33 -2.51 -6.54
N ASP A 21 -16.49 -1.88 -6.67
CA ASP A 21 -17.81 -2.47 -6.37
C ASP A 21 -18.72 -2.25 -7.57
N PHE A 22 -19.50 -3.27 -7.94
CA PHE A 22 -20.41 -3.25 -9.08
C PHE A 22 -21.87 -3.55 -8.71
N TYR A 23 -22.18 -3.71 -7.41
CA TYR A 23 -23.53 -4.08 -7.00
C TYR A 23 -24.45 -2.87 -6.78
N PRO A 24 -25.65 -2.86 -7.37
CA PRO A 24 -26.64 -1.83 -7.08
C PRO A 24 -27.19 -2.03 -5.66
N ASN A 25 -27.44 -0.93 -4.94
CA ASN A 25 -27.95 -0.89 -3.57
C ASN A 25 -26.94 -1.32 -2.48
N SER A 26 -25.65 -1.43 -2.80
CA SER A 26 -24.57 -1.52 -1.81
C SER A 26 -23.78 -0.22 -1.72
N SER A 27 -23.15 -0.02 -0.57
CA SER A 27 -22.12 1.00 -0.39
C SER A 27 -20.86 0.31 0.12
N VAL A 28 -19.73 0.51 -0.54
CA VAL A 28 -18.43 0.04 -0.06
C VAL A 28 -17.60 1.23 0.37
N THR A 29 -17.14 1.22 1.62
CA THR A 29 -16.32 2.26 2.21
C THR A 29 -15.00 1.68 2.65
N ILE A 30 -13.91 2.29 2.21
CA ILE A 30 -12.55 1.92 2.60
C ILE A 30 -11.96 2.96 3.56
N ARG A 31 -11.19 2.45 4.52
CA ARG A 31 -10.44 3.23 5.51
C ARG A 31 -9.13 2.54 5.84
N ILE A 32 -8.09 3.32 6.09
CA ILE A 32 -6.80 2.81 6.57
C ILE A 32 -6.62 3.24 8.02
N LEU A 33 -6.26 2.30 8.90
CA LEU A 33 -6.09 2.53 10.33
C LEU A 33 -4.70 2.06 10.77
N ALA A 34 -4.09 2.77 11.71
CA ALA A 34 -2.98 2.21 12.47
C ALA A 34 -3.45 0.96 13.24
N LYS A 35 -2.60 -0.07 13.34
CA LYS A 35 -2.94 -1.33 14.04
C LYS A 35 -3.42 -1.12 15.47
N SER A 36 -2.80 -0.21 16.22
CA SER A 36 -3.21 0.13 17.60
C SER A 36 -4.64 0.68 17.65
N VAL A 37 -5.02 1.50 16.67
CA VAL A 37 -6.35 2.10 16.56
C VAL A 37 -7.39 1.04 16.16
N TYR A 38 -7.07 0.18 15.19
CA TYR A 38 -7.95 -0.92 14.78
C TYR A 38 -8.22 -1.90 15.93
N LEU A 39 -7.17 -2.37 16.61
CA LEU A 39 -7.30 -3.33 17.71
C LEU A 39 -8.10 -2.76 18.88
N ARG A 40 -7.93 -1.46 19.19
CA ARG A 40 -8.75 -0.77 20.19
C ARG A 40 -10.21 -0.65 19.78
N ALA A 41 -10.49 -0.31 18.53
CA ALA A 41 -11.86 -0.20 18.03
C ALA A 41 -12.58 -1.55 18.10
N HIS A 42 -11.88 -2.60 17.66
CA HIS A 42 -12.39 -3.97 17.69
C HIS A 42 -12.61 -4.49 19.12
N SER A 43 -11.72 -4.18 20.07
CA SER A 43 -11.88 -4.61 21.47
C SER A 43 -13.04 -3.90 22.19
N LEU A 44 -13.39 -2.70 21.76
CA LEU A 44 -14.52 -1.93 22.28
C LEU A 44 -15.86 -2.24 21.61
N ASN A 45 -15.90 -3.21 20.68
CA ASN A 45 -17.06 -3.47 19.80
C ASN A 45 -17.58 -2.20 19.10
N SER A 46 -16.69 -1.23 18.86
CA SER A 46 -17.04 -0.05 18.10
C SER A 46 -17.13 -0.44 16.63
N THR A 47 -18.17 0.02 15.93
CA THR A 47 -18.18 -0.10 14.47
C THR A 47 -17.00 0.70 13.92
N THR A 48 -16.26 0.11 12.99
CA THR A 48 -15.10 0.74 12.31
C THR A 48 -15.47 2.06 11.63
N SER A 49 -16.77 2.32 11.40
CA SER A 49 -17.31 3.60 10.95
C SER A 49 -17.07 4.77 11.91
N GLY A 50 -17.02 4.54 13.23
CA GLY A 50 -16.87 5.59 14.26
C GLY A 50 -15.43 6.06 14.52
N VAL A 51 -14.44 5.54 13.78
CA VAL A 51 -13.01 5.76 14.05
C VAL A 51 -12.35 6.49 12.90
N THR A 52 -11.82 7.68 13.13
CA THR A 52 -11.15 8.47 12.07
C THR A 52 -9.96 7.71 11.46
N GLY A 53 -9.94 7.62 10.12
CA GLY A 53 -8.86 6.99 9.36
C GLY A 53 -7.61 7.86 9.23
N LEU A 54 -6.52 7.24 8.82
CA LEU A 54 -5.32 7.93 8.35
C LEU A 54 -5.56 8.47 6.94
N GLN A 55 -4.84 9.54 6.59
CA GLN A 55 -4.98 10.17 5.28
C GLN A 55 -4.23 9.39 4.20
N PHE A 56 -4.86 9.28 3.04
CA PHE A 56 -4.33 8.67 1.83
C PHE A 56 -4.71 9.55 0.62
N VAL A 57 -4.08 9.31 -0.51
CA VAL A 57 -4.48 9.92 -1.79
C VAL A 57 -5.20 8.89 -2.64
N TYR A 58 -6.17 9.32 -3.44
CA TYR A 58 -6.92 8.41 -4.30
C TYR A 58 -7.23 9.05 -5.64
N SER A 59 -7.20 8.27 -6.72
CA SER A 59 -7.66 8.65 -8.05
C SER A 59 -8.81 7.75 -8.48
N GLU A 60 -9.81 8.34 -9.13
CA GLU A 60 -10.82 7.60 -9.85
C GLU A 60 -10.24 7.03 -11.16
N PHE A 61 -10.68 5.84 -11.57
CA PHE A 61 -10.35 5.31 -12.88
C PHE A 61 -10.90 6.20 -14.00
N GLY A 62 -10.00 6.68 -14.87
CA GLY A 62 -10.36 7.27 -16.15
C GLY A 62 -9.89 6.36 -17.28
N TYR A 63 -10.76 6.05 -18.24
CA TYR A 63 -10.36 5.30 -19.42
C TYR A 63 -9.26 6.06 -20.18
N GLY A 64 -8.10 5.42 -20.36
CA GLY A 64 -6.92 6.05 -20.99
C GLY A 64 -6.10 6.99 -20.10
N ALA A 65 -6.43 7.08 -18.79
CA ALA A 65 -5.66 7.86 -17.82
C ALA A 65 -4.81 6.94 -16.92
N THR A 66 -3.56 7.33 -16.65
CA THR A 66 -2.71 6.61 -15.69
C THR A 66 -3.16 6.94 -14.26
N PRO A 67 -3.35 5.96 -13.36
CA PRO A 67 -3.81 6.17 -11.98
C PRO A 67 -2.88 6.99 -11.06
N ALA A 68 -1.80 7.59 -11.58
CA ALA A 68 -0.67 8.07 -10.78
C ALA A 68 -0.60 9.60 -10.62
N GLY A 69 -1.74 10.31 -10.66
CA GLY A 69 -1.75 11.78 -10.68
C GLY A 69 -2.67 12.46 -9.67
N SER A 70 -3.36 11.73 -8.79
CA SER A 70 -4.32 12.38 -7.89
C SER A 70 -3.68 12.96 -6.64
N THR A 71 -3.96 14.23 -6.42
CA THR A 71 -3.66 14.96 -5.19
C THR A 71 -4.86 15.02 -4.24
N VAL A 72 -5.95 14.30 -4.53
CA VAL A 72 -7.15 14.35 -3.67
C VAL A 72 -6.93 13.48 -2.44
N GLY A 73 -6.91 14.12 -1.28
CA GLY A 73 -6.71 13.49 0.01
C GLY A 73 -8.02 13.08 0.65
N ALA A 74 -8.05 11.90 1.24
CA ALA A 74 -9.16 11.46 2.07
C ALA A 74 -8.66 10.62 3.25
N ASN A 75 -9.45 10.58 4.32
CA ASN A 75 -9.27 9.66 5.44
C ASN A 75 -10.30 8.50 5.41
N THR A 76 -11.25 8.58 4.48
CA THR A 76 -12.31 7.61 4.25
C THR A 76 -12.81 7.81 2.82
N LEU A 77 -13.06 6.73 2.09
CA LEU A 77 -13.57 6.82 0.73
C LEU A 77 -14.74 5.86 0.58
N THR A 78 -15.91 6.39 0.24
CA THR A 78 -17.10 5.59 -0.11
C THR A 78 -17.20 5.53 -1.62
N LEU A 79 -17.20 4.32 -2.16
CA LEU A 79 -17.35 4.09 -3.59
C LEU A 79 -18.77 4.49 -4.03
N PRO A 80 -18.91 5.17 -5.18
CA PRO A 80 -20.20 5.45 -5.78
C PRO A 80 -20.82 4.14 -6.28
N ALA A 81 -22.15 4.04 -6.21
CA ALA A 81 -22.91 2.83 -6.55
C ALA A 81 -22.89 2.47 -8.06
N SER A 82 -22.17 3.22 -8.89
CA SER A 82 -22.20 3.12 -10.36
C SER A 82 -21.06 2.29 -10.97
N GLY A 83 -20.40 1.41 -10.21
CA GLY A 83 -19.42 0.49 -10.81
C GLY A 83 -18.07 1.15 -11.11
N ILE A 84 -17.49 1.86 -10.14
CA ILE A 84 -16.27 2.65 -10.35
C ILE A 84 -15.08 2.01 -9.62
N TYR A 85 -13.97 1.95 -10.33
CA TYR A 85 -12.68 1.51 -9.81
C TYR A 85 -11.91 2.70 -9.23
N PHE A 86 -11.35 2.50 -8.04
CA PHE A 86 -10.48 3.48 -7.39
C PHE A 86 -9.09 2.92 -7.17
N TYR A 87 -8.11 3.80 -7.35
CA TYR A 87 -6.72 3.57 -7.03
C TYR A 87 -6.34 4.46 -5.85
N ILE A 88 -5.76 3.88 -4.80
CA ILE A 88 -5.38 4.57 -3.57
C ILE A 88 -3.90 4.36 -3.32
N GLU A 89 -3.21 5.43 -2.95
CA GLU A 89 -1.83 5.37 -2.47
C GLU A 89 -1.73 5.87 -1.03
N PHE A 90 -0.93 5.17 -0.24
CA PHE A 90 -0.73 5.46 1.16
C PHE A 90 0.70 5.11 1.57
N MET A 91 1.39 6.02 2.27
CA MET A 91 2.75 5.76 2.78
C MET A 91 2.82 5.84 4.31
N GLY A 92 1.68 5.99 4.99
CA GLY A 92 1.63 6.18 6.43
C GLY A 92 0.81 7.40 6.84
N ASP A 93 1.00 8.54 6.15
CA ASP A 93 0.17 9.74 6.28
C ASP A 93 0.34 10.70 5.08
N ARG A 94 -0.28 11.88 5.14
CA ARG A 94 -0.21 12.95 4.15
C ARG A 94 0.10 14.30 4.81
N THR A 95 0.74 15.22 4.06
CA THR A 95 0.78 16.65 4.38
C THR A 95 0.69 17.48 3.11
N GLY A 96 -0.28 18.39 3.04
CA GLY A 96 -0.62 19.03 1.76
C GLY A 96 -0.96 17.95 0.74
N ASP A 97 -0.44 18.01 -0.48
CA ASP A 97 -0.66 16.99 -1.52
C ASP A 97 0.42 15.90 -1.56
N SER A 98 1.30 15.84 -0.55
CA SER A 98 2.41 14.89 -0.49
C SER A 98 2.14 13.74 0.47
N LEU A 99 2.49 12.53 0.04
CA LEU A 99 2.54 11.36 0.92
C LEU A 99 3.80 11.41 1.78
N ILE A 100 3.64 11.07 3.06
CA ILE A 100 4.74 10.97 4.02
C ILE A 100 5.00 9.50 4.30
N SER A 101 6.26 9.07 4.14
CA SER A 101 6.69 7.75 4.59
C SER A 101 6.69 7.69 6.12
N TRP A 102 5.70 7.01 6.66
CA TRP A 102 5.62 6.63 8.06
C TRP A 102 5.59 5.09 8.13
N PRO A 103 6.70 4.44 8.52
CA PRO A 103 6.74 3.00 8.68
C PRO A 103 5.87 2.52 9.84
N GLY A 104 5.21 1.39 9.69
CA GLY A 104 4.38 0.82 10.74
C GLY A 104 3.46 -0.29 10.29
N ASP A 105 2.67 -0.78 11.26
CA ASP A 105 1.61 -1.75 11.02
C ASP A 105 0.26 -1.05 10.89
N TYR A 106 -0.46 -1.41 9.83
CA TYR A 106 -1.74 -0.82 9.44
C TYR A 106 -2.78 -1.91 9.14
N TYR A 107 -4.04 -1.49 9.12
CA TYR A 107 -5.15 -2.29 8.61
C TYR A 107 -5.87 -1.52 7.52
N VAL A 108 -6.06 -2.17 6.37
CA VAL A 108 -7.02 -1.74 5.35
C VAL A 108 -8.36 -2.34 5.74
N VAL A 109 -9.32 -1.48 6.06
CA VAL A 109 -10.65 -1.87 6.48
C VAL A 109 -11.65 -1.48 5.42
N VAL A 110 -12.46 -2.44 5.00
CA VAL A 110 -13.57 -2.25 4.06
C VAL A 110 -14.87 -2.61 4.76
N TYR A 111 -15.81 -1.68 4.78
CA TYR A 111 -17.11 -1.86 5.40
C TYR A 111 -18.19 -1.19 4.56
N GLY A 112 -19.44 -1.55 4.81
CA GLY A 112 -20.50 -1.12 3.92
C GLY A 112 -21.88 -1.32 4.47
N SER A 113 -22.86 -0.93 3.65
CA SER A 113 -24.27 -1.14 3.87
C SER A 113 -24.86 -1.76 2.61
N ASN A 114 -25.97 -2.46 2.79
CA ASN A 114 -26.72 -3.08 1.71
C ASN A 114 -28.20 -2.80 1.96
N SER A 115 -28.83 -2.05 1.04
CA SER A 115 -30.25 -1.75 1.07
C SER A 115 -31.05 -2.62 0.10
N GLY A 116 -30.45 -3.69 -0.42
CA GLY A 116 -31.12 -4.71 -1.23
C GLY A 116 -32.10 -5.58 -0.42
N PRO A 117 -32.84 -6.48 -1.11
CA PRO A 117 -33.78 -7.38 -0.45
C PRO A 117 -33.07 -8.31 0.55
N ALA A 118 -33.78 -8.77 1.58
CA ALA A 118 -33.24 -9.60 2.66
C ALA A 118 -32.62 -10.95 2.21
N SER A 119 -32.83 -11.36 0.95
CA SER A 119 -32.17 -12.52 0.33
C SER A 119 -30.76 -12.21 -0.19
N ALA A 120 -30.42 -10.94 -0.38
CA ALA A 120 -29.13 -10.46 -0.85
C ALA A 120 -28.39 -9.75 0.29
N ILE A 121 -28.05 -10.47 1.36
CA ILE A 121 -27.37 -9.90 2.54
C ILE A 121 -25.87 -9.64 2.32
N ASN A 122 -25.25 -10.34 1.37
CA ASN A 122 -23.81 -10.27 1.13
C ASN A 122 -23.50 -9.21 0.08
N VAL A 123 -22.59 -8.28 0.42
CA VAL A 123 -21.97 -7.35 -0.53
C VAL A 123 -20.63 -7.92 -0.94
N LEU A 124 -20.43 -8.13 -2.24
CA LEU A 124 -19.15 -8.55 -2.79
C LEU A 124 -18.43 -7.34 -3.37
N PHE A 125 -17.12 -7.30 -3.21
CA PHE A 125 -16.26 -6.27 -3.78
C PHE A 125 -14.93 -6.91 -4.17
N ASP A 126 -14.28 -6.34 -5.17
CA ASP A 126 -12.95 -6.75 -5.57
C ASP A 126 -11.92 -5.77 -5.00
N ILE A 127 -10.89 -6.32 -4.37
CA ILE A 127 -9.79 -5.52 -3.80
C ILE A 127 -8.45 -6.19 -4.10
N GLN A 128 -7.48 -5.37 -4.51
CA GLN A 128 -6.09 -5.75 -4.60
C GLN A 128 -5.26 -4.81 -3.73
N ILE A 129 -4.41 -5.38 -2.88
CA ILE A 129 -3.55 -4.63 -1.97
C ILE A 129 -2.10 -5.02 -2.29
N LYS A 130 -1.26 -4.05 -2.64
CA LYS A 130 0.14 -4.23 -3.00
C LYS A 130 1.01 -3.32 -2.14
N VAL A 131 2.12 -3.84 -1.63
CA VAL A 131 3.19 -3.02 -1.07
C VAL A 131 4.24 -2.84 -2.16
N ASP A 132 4.54 -1.59 -2.47
CA ASP A 132 5.49 -1.17 -3.51
C ASP A 132 6.61 -0.32 -2.89
N GLY A 133 7.75 -0.24 -3.58
CA GLY A 133 8.92 0.55 -3.19
C GLY A 133 10.13 -0.29 -2.77
N PRO A 134 11.33 0.32 -2.80
CA PRO A 134 12.54 -0.34 -2.35
C PRO A 134 12.50 -0.42 -0.84
N GLY A 135 12.02 -1.55 -0.30
CA GLY A 135 12.39 -1.90 1.06
C GLY A 135 13.91 -1.80 1.13
N GLU A 136 14.47 -1.08 2.10
CA GLU A 136 15.92 -0.81 2.23
C GLU A 136 16.79 -2.03 1.87
N VAL A 137 16.29 -3.23 2.15
CA VAL A 137 16.80 -4.53 1.73
C VAL A 137 17.22 -4.62 0.25
N LEU A 138 16.39 -4.24 -0.72
CA LEU A 138 16.68 -4.46 -2.15
C LEU A 138 17.78 -3.50 -2.64
N TYR A 139 17.70 -2.24 -2.22
CA TYR A 139 18.74 -1.23 -2.45
C TYR A 139 20.07 -1.65 -1.79
N ASN A 140 20.03 -2.05 -0.52
CA ASN A 140 21.22 -2.53 0.21
C ASN A 140 21.79 -3.81 -0.42
N SER A 141 20.94 -4.70 -0.93
CA SER A 141 21.39 -5.92 -1.63
C SER A 141 22.11 -5.59 -2.93
N PHE A 142 21.60 -4.63 -3.72
CA PHE A 142 22.28 -4.21 -4.96
C PHE A 142 23.59 -3.48 -4.68
N ILE A 143 23.67 -2.64 -3.64
CA ILE A 143 24.93 -2.04 -3.22
C ILE A 143 25.93 -3.12 -2.81
N LEU A 144 25.52 -4.08 -1.98
CA LEU A 144 26.38 -5.17 -1.53
C LEU A 144 26.92 -5.98 -2.70
N ILE A 145 26.06 -6.34 -3.66
CA ILE A 145 26.45 -7.05 -4.88
C ILE A 145 27.45 -6.22 -5.70
N GLY A 146 27.21 -4.91 -5.87
CA GLY A 146 28.11 -4.00 -6.57
C GLY A 146 29.50 -3.93 -5.93
N VAL A 147 29.57 -3.80 -4.60
CA VAL A 147 30.83 -3.78 -3.85
C VAL A 147 31.59 -5.10 -4.00
N LEU A 148 30.89 -6.24 -3.94
CA LEU A 148 31.49 -7.57 -4.13
C LEU A 148 32.14 -7.73 -5.50
N ILE A 149 31.49 -7.26 -6.57
CA ILE A 149 32.02 -7.30 -7.93
C ILE A 149 33.32 -6.49 -8.03
N ILE A 150 33.35 -5.28 -7.44
CA ILE A 150 34.54 -4.42 -7.44
C ILE A 150 35.70 -5.09 -6.70
N LEU A 151 35.44 -5.69 -5.54
CA LEU A 151 36.47 -6.38 -4.75
C LEU A 151 37.06 -7.58 -5.51
N ILE A 152 36.23 -8.40 -6.14
CA ILE A 152 36.69 -9.53 -6.96
C ILE A 152 37.57 -9.03 -8.11
N TYR A 153 37.16 -7.97 -8.80
CA TYR A 153 37.94 -7.41 -9.89
C TYR A 153 39.32 -6.92 -9.43
N LEU A 154 39.37 -6.20 -8.30
CA LEU A 154 40.63 -5.74 -7.70
C LEU A 154 41.54 -6.90 -7.30
N MET A 155 40.98 -7.98 -6.73
CA MET A 155 41.76 -9.17 -6.38
C MET A 155 42.35 -9.85 -7.61
N VAL A 156 41.56 -10.02 -8.68
CA VAL A 156 42.04 -10.61 -9.94
C VAL A 156 43.13 -9.75 -10.58
N ALA A 157 42.96 -8.43 -10.58
CA ALA A 157 43.96 -7.49 -11.07
C ALA A 157 45.27 -7.60 -10.26
N LEU A 158 45.18 -7.63 -8.92
CA LEU A 158 46.33 -7.77 -8.04
C LEU A 158 47.08 -9.10 -8.28
N ILE A 159 46.35 -10.22 -8.38
CA ILE A 159 46.94 -11.53 -8.68
C ILE A 159 47.66 -11.51 -10.03
N SER A 160 47.08 -10.86 -11.03
CA SER A 160 47.68 -10.73 -12.36
C SER A 160 48.99 -9.95 -12.33
N VAL A 161 49.04 -8.84 -11.59
CA VAL A 161 50.26 -8.03 -11.39
C VAL A 161 51.32 -8.82 -10.63
N LEU A 162 50.94 -9.50 -9.53
CA LEU A 162 51.87 -10.32 -8.75
C LEU A 162 52.47 -11.45 -9.60
N LYS A 163 51.64 -12.15 -10.38
CA LYS A 163 52.11 -13.23 -11.26
C LYS A 163 53.06 -12.72 -12.35
N ALA A 164 52.79 -11.54 -12.93
CA ALA A 164 53.66 -10.93 -13.92
C ALA A 164 55.03 -10.53 -13.34
N ASN A 165 55.07 -10.08 -12.08
CA ASN A 165 56.31 -9.70 -11.40
C ASN A 165 57.09 -10.90 -10.84
N TYR A 166 56.43 -12.00 -10.48
CA TYR A 166 57.08 -13.22 -9.98
C TYR A 166 57.70 -14.11 -11.07
N LEU A 167 57.27 -13.93 -12.33
CA LEU A 167 57.78 -14.65 -13.50
C LEU A 167 58.90 -13.89 -14.24
N ARG A 168 59.35 -12.76 -13.69
CA ARG A 168 60.57 -12.04 -14.10
C ARG A 168 61.72 -12.40 -13.18
#